data_AF-A0A3N5H9T1-F1
#
_entry.id   AF-A0A3N5H9T1-F1
#
_cell.length_a   1.000
_cell.length_b   1.000
_cell.length_c   1.000
_cell.angle_alpha   90.00
_cell.angle_beta   90.00
_cell.angle_gamma   90.00
#
_symmetry.space_group_name_H-M   'P 1'
#
loop_
_entity.id
_entity.type
_entity.pdbx_description
1 polymer ?
#
loop_
_entity_poly.entity_id
_entity_poly.type
_entity_poly.pdbx_seq_one_letter_code
_entity_poly.pdbx_strand_id
1 'polypeptide(L)'
;MSCTVEDELTAYVDGELSAVEAARVRTHLTSCAPCRATEAVLRRTVTELAALPAFEPSPGLRRRVLAQVESLPRPWTERFRRWLRPAVLAPAGVALATAVVVAVVVGQRLVVQRAERGMELAVAEHYELLSDYEVVGVSRDDLDVVEHLDELQKEGRP
;
A
#
# COMPACT_ATOMS: atom_id res chain seq x y z
N MET A 1 64.60 -7.94 -8.92
CA MET A 1 63.25 -7.45 -9.26
C MET A 1 62.27 -8.17 -8.36
N SER A 2 61.48 -7.45 -7.57
CA SER A 2 60.46 -8.04 -6.69
C SER A 2 59.23 -8.47 -7.50
N CYS A 3 58.76 -9.72 -7.37
CA CYS A 3 57.43 -10.13 -7.87
C CYS A 3 56.41 -9.61 -6.84
N THR A 4 55.65 -8.57 -7.18
CA THR A 4 54.61 -8.01 -6.29
C THR A 4 53.24 -8.63 -6.50
N VAL A 5 53.08 -9.47 -7.53
CA VAL A 5 51.78 -10.07 -7.94
C VAL A 5 51.68 -11.55 -7.59
N GLU A 6 52.70 -12.12 -6.94
CA GLU A 6 52.76 -13.57 -6.65
C GLU A 6 51.56 -14.02 -5.80
N ASP A 7 51.21 -13.23 -4.78
CA ASP A 7 50.06 -13.49 -3.91
C ASP A 7 48.70 -13.32 -4.62
N GLU A 8 48.67 -12.62 -5.75
CA GLU A 8 47.46 -12.38 -6.56
C GLU A 8 47.24 -13.46 -7.64
N LEU A 9 48.21 -14.36 -7.88
CA LEU A 9 48.14 -15.34 -8.97
C LEU A 9 47.02 -16.36 -8.81
N THR A 10 46.72 -16.79 -7.59
CA THR A 10 45.61 -17.72 -7.33
C THR A 10 44.27 -17.06 -7.66
N ALA A 11 44.02 -15.87 -7.10
CA ALA A 11 42.81 -15.09 -7.40
C ALA A 11 42.70 -14.72 -8.89
N TYR A 12 43.84 -14.52 -9.58
CA TYR A 12 43.86 -14.30 -11.03
C TYR A 12 43.43 -15.55 -11.81
N VAL A 13 43.90 -16.75 -11.42
CA VAL A 13 43.52 -18.02 -12.06
C VAL A 13 42.04 -18.35 -11.79
N ASP A 14 41.57 -18.09 -10.58
CA ASP A 14 40.18 -18.31 -10.17
C ASP A 14 39.20 -17.26 -10.74
N GLY A 15 39.72 -16.15 -11.29
CA GLY A 15 38.92 -15.08 -11.89
C GLY A 15 38.26 -14.13 -10.89
N GLU A 16 38.81 -14.05 -9.68
CA GLU A 16 38.25 -13.26 -8.57
C GLU A 16 38.74 -11.80 -8.54
N LEU A 17 39.77 -11.48 -9.33
CA LEU A 17 40.32 -10.12 -9.40
C LEU A 17 39.41 -9.16 -10.19
N SER A 18 39.42 -7.89 -9.80
CA SER A 18 38.80 -6.83 -10.61
C SER A 18 39.49 -6.72 -11.97
N ALA A 19 38.81 -6.11 -12.96
CA ALA A 19 39.38 -5.92 -14.30
C ALA A 19 40.73 -5.16 -14.29
N VAL A 20 40.89 -4.22 -13.35
CA VAL A 20 42.12 -3.41 -13.21
C VAL A 20 43.26 -4.25 -12.63
N GLU A 21 43.00 -5.03 -11.60
CA GLU A 21 43.99 -5.94 -10.98
C GLU A 21 44.41 -7.03 -11.96
N ALA A 22 43.45 -7.67 -12.63
CA ALA A 22 43.73 -8.69 -13.64
C ALA A 22 44.59 -8.15 -14.80
N ALA A 23 44.38 -6.89 -15.23
CA ALA A 23 45.21 -6.26 -16.25
C ALA A 23 46.65 -6.00 -15.76
N ARG A 24 46.82 -5.62 -14.50
CA ARG A 24 48.13 -5.45 -13.86
C ARG A 24 48.90 -6.77 -13.81
N VAL A 25 48.25 -7.84 -13.32
CA VAL A 25 48.83 -9.19 -13.27
C VAL A 25 49.22 -9.64 -14.68
N ARG A 26 48.31 -9.51 -15.66
CA ARG A 26 48.58 -9.88 -17.06
C ARG A 26 49.78 -9.14 -17.64
N THR A 27 49.92 -7.85 -17.34
CA THR A 27 51.07 -7.04 -17.77
C THR A 27 52.36 -7.58 -17.15
N HIS A 28 52.37 -7.88 -15.85
CA HIS A 28 53.53 -8.46 -15.17
C HIS A 28 53.92 -9.83 -15.74
N LEU A 29 52.92 -10.66 -16.07
CA LEU A 29 53.14 -11.96 -16.70
C LEU A 29 53.80 -11.84 -18.08
N THR A 30 53.79 -10.69 -18.77
CA THR A 30 54.55 -10.54 -20.03
C THR A 30 56.07 -10.47 -19.81
N SER A 31 56.52 -9.90 -18.69
CA SER A 31 57.94 -9.68 -18.42
C SER A 31 58.55 -10.65 -17.41
N CYS A 32 57.73 -11.32 -16.59
CA CYS A 32 58.21 -12.13 -15.47
C CYS A 32 58.07 -13.64 -15.71
N ALA A 33 59.19 -14.30 -16.03
CA ALA A 33 59.26 -15.75 -16.21
C ALA A 33 58.84 -16.59 -14.98
N PRO A 34 59.28 -16.30 -13.74
CA PRO A 34 58.89 -17.11 -12.59
C PRO A 34 57.39 -17.00 -12.30
N CYS A 35 56.85 -15.78 -12.28
CA CYS A 35 55.42 -15.57 -12.05
C CYS A 35 54.55 -16.23 -13.16
N ARG A 36 55.02 -16.32 -14.43
CA ARG A 36 54.37 -17.14 -15.49
C ARG A 36 54.42 -18.64 -15.23
N ALA A 37 55.56 -19.15 -14.75
CA ALA A 37 55.69 -20.58 -14.44
C ALA A 37 54.70 -20.98 -13.33
N THR A 38 54.57 -20.15 -12.30
CA THR A 38 53.60 -20.35 -11.22
C THR A 38 52.16 -20.32 -11.73
N GLU A 39 51.79 -19.33 -12.56
CA GLU A 39 50.45 -19.27 -13.19
C GLU A 39 50.14 -20.55 -13.99
N ALA A 40 51.09 -21.04 -14.77
CA ALA A 40 50.92 -22.26 -15.57
C ALA A 40 50.70 -23.50 -14.70
N VAL A 41 51.43 -23.62 -13.58
CA VAL A 41 51.23 -24.71 -12.60
C VAL A 41 49.84 -24.62 -11.98
N LEU A 42 49.41 -23.43 -11.54
CA LEU A 42 48.07 -23.23 -10.97
C LEU A 42 46.96 -23.63 -11.96
N ARG A 43 47.02 -23.13 -13.20
CA ARG A 43 46.04 -23.48 -14.25
C ARG A 43 46.00 -24.98 -14.54
N ARG A 44 47.17 -25.62 -14.59
CA ARG A 44 47.28 -27.05 -14.80
C ARG A 44 46.60 -27.82 -13.66
N THR A 45 46.88 -27.47 -12.41
CA THR A 45 46.26 -28.08 -11.24
C THR A 45 44.74 -27.97 -11.28
N VAL A 46 44.20 -26.77 -11.59
CA VAL A 46 42.75 -26.57 -11.73
C VAL A 46 42.16 -27.46 -12.82
N THR A 47 42.86 -27.58 -13.96
CA THR A 47 42.42 -28.43 -15.07
C THR A 47 42.43 -29.92 -14.71
N GLU A 48 43.47 -30.39 -14.01
CA GLU A 48 43.58 -31.77 -13.54
C GLU A 48 42.51 -32.11 -12.50
N LEU A 49 42.21 -31.19 -11.57
CA LEU A 49 41.13 -31.34 -10.59
C LEU A 49 39.75 -31.39 -11.27
N ALA A 50 39.52 -30.59 -12.30
CA ALA A 50 38.27 -30.59 -13.05
C ALA A 50 38.06 -31.88 -13.85
N ALA A 51 39.13 -32.61 -14.17
CA ALA A 51 39.06 -33.90 -14.87
C ALA A 51 38.75 -35.09 -13.94
N LEU A 52 38.71 -34.88 -12.62
CA LEU A 52 38.37 -35.94 -11.67
C LEU A 52 36.92 -36.42 -11.87
N PRO A 53 36.62 -37.70 -11.56
CA PRO A 53 35.26 -38.21 -11.61
C PRO A 53 34.31 -37.38 -10.76
N ALA A 54 33.09 -37.18 -11.25
CA ALA A 54 32.05 -36.49 -10.50
C ALA A 54 31.82 -37.20 -9.15
N PHE A 55 31.92 -36.45 -8.06
CA PHE A 55 31.58 -36.94 -6.74
C PHE A 55 30.06 -37.06 -6.62
N GLU A 56 29.56 -38.28 -6.40
CA GLU A 56 28.14 -38.50 -6.13
C GLU A 56 27.86 -38.35 -4.62
N PRO A 57 27.16 -37.29 -4.19
CA PRO A 57 26.86 -37.09 -2.78
C PRO A 57 25.90 -38.17 -2.25
N SER A 58 26.02 -38.52 -0.97
CA SER A 58 25.08 -39.47 -0.34
C SER A 58 23.62 -39.00 -0.48
N PRO A 59 22.62 -39.89 -0.68
CA PRO A 59 21.22 -39.52 -0.87
C PRO A 59 20.64 -38.62 0.23
N GLY A 60 21.17 -38.73 1.46
CA GLY A 60 20.76 -37.91 2.60
C GLY A 60 21.42 -36.53 2.70
N LEU A 61 22.46 -36.24 1.92
CA LEU A 61 23.25 -35.00 2.04
C LEU A 61 22.38 -33.77 1.77
N ARG A 62 21.61 -33.79 0.68
CA ARG A 62 20.71 -32.67 0.31
C ARG A 62 19.76 -32.32 1.44
N ARG A 63 19.13 -33.34 2.06
CA ARG A 63 18.21 -33.14 3.17
C ARG A 63 18.90 -32.53 4.39
N ARG A 64 20.09 -33.01 4.75
CA ARG A 64 20.87 -32.46 5.88
C ARG A 64 21.28 -31.01 5.64
N VAL A 65 21.78 -30.69 4.44
CA VAL A 65 22.18 -29.33 4.08
C VAL A 65 21.00 -28.38 4.14
N LEU A 66 19.85 -28.77 3.58
CA LEU A 66 18.63 -27.94 3.62
C LEU A 66 18.14 -27.73 5.05
N ALA A 67 18.11 -28.78 5.88
CA ALA A 67 17.74 -28.64 7.28
C ALA A 67 18.66 -27.67 8.04
N GLN A 68 19.96 -27.69 7.73
CA GLN A 68 20.93 -26.79 8.35
C GLN A 68 20.74 -25.35 7.87
N VAL A 69 20.49 -25.11 6.58
CA VAL A 69 20.17 -23.78 6.04
C VAL A 69 18.87 -23.23 6.65
N GLU A 70 17.85 -24.07 6.85
CA GLU A 70 16.60 -23.68 7.48
C GLU A 70 16.75 -23.34 8.97
N SER A 71 17.71 -23.97 9.65
CA SER A 71 18.01 -23.68 11.05
C SER A 71 18.74 -22.35 11.27
N LEU A 72 19.29 -21.74 10.21
CA LEU A 72 19.96 -20.44 10.32
C LEU A 72 18.94 -19.36 10.70
N PRO A 73 19.28 -18.45 11.63
CA PRO A 73 18.40 -17.38 12.04
C PRO A 73 18.08 -16.48 10.84
N ARG A 74 16.82 -16.49 10.41
CA ARG A 74 16.38 -15.62 9.32
C ARG A 74 16.32 -14.16 9.79
N PRO A 75 16.81 -13.21 8.98
CA PRO A 75 16.71 -11.79 9.32
C PRO A 75 15.24 -11.39 9.48
N TRP A 76 14.98 -10.53 10.46
CA TRP A 76 13.62 -10.09 10.81
C TRP A 76 12.89 -9.45 9.61
N THR A 77 13.65 -8.87 8.67
CA THR A 77 13.16 -8.30 7.41
C THR A 77 12.45 -9.31 6.51
N GLU A 78 12.89 -10.57 6.45
CA GLU A 78 12.20 -11.61 5.66
C GLU A 78 10.85 -11.99 6.26
N ARG A 79 10.75 -12.01 7.60
CA ARG A 79 9.48 -12.29 8.30
C ARG A 79 8.47 -11.18 8.04
N PHE A 80 8.89 -9.92 8.13
CA PHE A 80 8.02 -8.77 7.86
C PHE A 80 7.60 -8.69 6.39
N ARG A 81 8.51 -8.96 5.45
CA ARG A 81 8.21 -8.99 4.01
C ARG A 81 7.21 -10.08 3.62
N ARG A 82 7.15 -11.19 4.37
CA ARG A 82 6.11 -12.22 4.19
C ARG A 82 4.73 -11.72 4.57
N TRP A 83 4.63 -10.85 5.57
CA TRP A 83 3.37 -10.24 6.02
C TRP A 83 2.89 -9.14 5.06
N LEU A 84 3.83 -8.47 4.39
CA LEU A 84 3.55 -7.51 3.31
C LEU A 84 3.21 -8.18 1.96
N ARG A 85 3.05 -9.51 1.90
CA ARG A 85 2.65 -10.17 0.65
C ARG A 85 1.21 -9.80 0.30
N PRO A 86 0.91 -9.46 -0.97
CA PRO A 86 -0.42 -9.00 -1.38
C PRO A 86 -1.52 -10.04 -1.13
N ALA A 87 -1.18 -11.33 -1.13
CA ALA A 87 -2.09 -12.42 -0.79
C ALA A 87 -2.60 -12.39 0.68
N VAL A 88 -1.88 -11.74 1.60
CA VAL A 88 -2.26 -11.60 3.01
C VAL A 88 -2.98 -10.25 3.27
N LEU A 89 -2.71 -9.23 2.46
CA LEU A 89 -3.30 -7.89 2.60
C LEU A 89 -4.65 -7.74 1.88
N ALA A 90 -4.96 -8.61 0.91
CA ALA A 90 -6.23 -8.60 0.18
C ALA A 90 -7.50 -8.67 1.08
N PRO A 91 -7.60 -9.54 2.11
CA PRO A 91 -8.81 -9.60 2.93
C PRO A 91 -8.96 -8.41 3.90
N ALA A 92 -7.86 -7.82 4.37
CA ALA A 92 -7.90 -6.72 5.34
C ALA A 92 -8.36 -5.39 4.71
N GLY A 93 -8.01 -5.14 3.44
CA GLY A 93 -8.45 -3.95 2.71
C GLY A 93 -9.96 -3.91 2.46
N VAL A 94 -10.58 -5.08 2.21
CA VAL A 94 -12.03 -5.18 1.95
C VAL A 94 -12.83 -4.86 3.21
N ALA A 95 -12.43 -5.37 4.38
CA ALA A 95 -13.14 -5.12 5.64
C ALA A 95 -13.16 -3.64 6.01
N LEU A 96 -12.03 -2.92 5.86
CA LEU A 96 -11.96 -1.50 6.18
C LEU A 96 -12.82 -0.66 5.22
N ALA A 97 -12.80 -0.97 3.92
CA ALA A 97 -13.64 -0.28 2.94
C ALA A 97 -15.14 -0.47 3.23
N THR A 98 -15.55 -1.68 3.61
CA THR A 98 -16.96 -1.95 3.98
C THR A 98 -17.39 -1.18 5.23
N ALA A 99 -16.53 -1.10 6.26
CA ALA A 99 -16.84 -0.36 7.49
C ALA A 99 -17.00 1.15 7.23
N VAL A 100 -16.15 1.74 6.38
CA VAL A 100 -16.25 3.16 6.00
C VAL A 100 -17.54 3.43 5.23
N VAL A 101 -17.89 2.58 4.25
CA VAL A 101 -19.15 2.73 3.49
C VAL A 101 -20.36 2.64 4.42
N VAL A 102 -20.38 1.67 5.35
CA VAL A 102 -21.47 1.54 6.34
C VAL A 102 -21.55 2.78 7.22
N ALA A 103 -20.42 3.27 7.74
CA ALA A 103 -20.39 4.47 8.59
C ALA A 103 -20.90 5.72 7.85
N VAL A 104 -20.53 5.89 6.58
CA VAL A 104 -21.00 7.00 5.74
C VAL A 104 -22.50 6.90 5.50
N VAL A 105 -23.01 5.72 5.12
CA VAL A 105 -24.44 5.51 4.86
C VAL A 105 -25.27 5.73 6.12
N VAL A 106 -24.84 5.20 7.27
CA VAL A 106 -25.51 5.39 8.56
C VAL A 106 -25.47 6.87 8.96
N GLY A 107 -24.31 7.53 8.81
CA GLY A 107 -24.16 8.96 9.08
C GLY A 107 -25.13 9.81 8.25
N GLN A 108 -25.22 9.55 6.94
CA GLN A 108 -26.16 10.25 6.05
C GLN A 108 -27.62 10.05 6.47
N ARG A 109 -28.01 8.82 6.83
CA ARG A 109 -29.39 8.52 7.30
C ARG A 109 -29.73 9.29 8.57
N LEU A 110 -28.79 9.38 9.53
CA LEU A 110 -29.00 10.10 10.78
C LEU A 110 -29.09 11.62 10.57
N VAL A 111 -28.34 12.19 9.62
CA VAL A 111 -28.43 13.61 9.27
C VAL A 111 -29.78 13.94 8.65
N VAL A 112 -30.26 13.12 7.70
CA VAL A 112 -31.57 13.32 7.06
C VAL A 112 -32.71 13.21 8.08
N GLN A 113 -32.68 12.20 8.96
CA GLN A 113 -33.69 12.06 10.03
C GLN A 113 -33.68 13.21 11.04
N ARG A 114 -32.51 13.80 11.33
CA ARG A 114 -32.42 15.00 12.19
C ARG A 114 -32.98 16.23 11.49
N ALA A 115 -32.77 16.37 10.18
CA ALA A 115 -33.33 17.47 9.41
C ALA A 115 -34.87 17.40 9.38
N GLU A 116 -35.44 16.22 9.18
CA GLU A 116 -36.89 16.00 9.23
C GLU A 116 -37.49 16.34 10.60
N ARG A 117 -36.90 15.83 11.70
CA ARG A 117 -37.36 16.18 13.06
C ARG A 117 -37.19 17.66 13.40
N GLY A 118 -36.10 18.28 12.94
CA GLY A 118 -35.88 19.71 13.13
C GLY A 118 -36.95 20.54 12.42
N MET A 119 -37.41 20.09 11.25
CA MET A 119 -38.51 20.72 10.52
C MET A 119 -39.83 20.60 11.29
N GLU A 120 -40.15 19.44 11.85
CA GLU A 120 -41.36 19.26 12.69
C GLU A 120 -41.36 20.18 13.92
N LEU A 121 -40.21 20.31 14.59
CA LEU A 121 -40.06 21.22 15.74
C LEU A 121 -40.18 22.69 15.35
N ALA A 122 -39.63 23.08 14.20
CA ALA A 122 -39.77 24.44 13.69
C ALA A 122 -41.21 24.78 13.28
N VAL A 123 -41.96 23.82 12.74
CA VAL A 123 -43.39 24.00 12.42
C VAL A 123 -44.23 24.15 13.70
N ALA A 124 -43.90 23.42 14.77
CA ALA A 124 -44.58 23.55 16.06
C ALA A 124 -44.38 24.94 16.69
N GLU A 125 -43.19 25.53 16.57
CA GLU A 125 -42.89 26.87 17.11
C GLU A 125 -43.67 27.98 16.37
N HIS A 126 -43.95 27.82 15.08
CA HIS A 126 -44.77 28.76 14.31
C HIS A 126 -46.28 28.48 14.37
N TYR A 127 -46.70 27.38 15.01
CA TYR A 127 -48.12 27.06 15.17
C TYR A 127 -48.83 28.04 16.12
N GLU A 128 -48.14 28.58 17.13
CA GLU A 128 -48.67 29.64 17.99
C GLU A 128 -48.94 30.95 17.23
N LEU A 129 -48.14 31.25 16.20
CA LEU A 129 -48.34 32.44 15.36
C LEU A 129 -49.50 32.27 14.36
N LEU A 130 -49.73 31.05 13.87
CA LEU A 130 -50.86 30.72 13.00
C LEU A 130 -52.18 30.65 13.79
N SER A 131 -52.14 30.26 15.07
CA SER A 131 -53.32 30.24 15.94
C SER A 131 -53.90 31.63 16.21
N ASP A 132 -53.10 32.70 16.08
CA ASP A 132 -53.58 34.09 16.23
C ASP A 132 -54.30 34.60 14.96
N TYR A 133 -54.12 33.93 13.82
CA TYR A 133 -54.86 34.23 12.59
C TYR A 133 -56.24 33.54 12.52
N GLU A 134 -56.56 32.68 13.48
CA GLU A 134 -57.92 32.14 13.68
C GLU A 134 -58.83 33.10 14.49
N VAL A 135 -58.42 34.37 14.61
CA VAL A 135 -59.22 35.43 15.25
C VAL A 135 -59.93 36.33 14.23
N VAL A 136 -59.78 36.08 12.92
CA VAL A 136 -60.79 36.52 11.95
C VAL A 136 -61.68 35.33 11.65
N GLY A 137 -62.64 35.11 12.54
CA GLY A 137 -63.76 34.20 12.32
C GLY A 137 -64.63 34.72 11.18
N VAL A 138 -64.15 34.64 9.94
CA VAL A 138 -64.99 34.82 8.77
C VAL A 138 -65.76 33.52 8.59
N SER A 139 -66.92 33.44 9.23
CA SER A 139 -67.95 32.49 8.81
C SER A 139 -68.27 32.75 7.34
N ARG A 140 -68.62 31.71 6.59
CA ARG A 140 -69.16 31.87 5.23
C ARG A 140 -70.38 32.80 5.18
N ASP A 141 -71.04 32.99 6.31
CA ASP A 141 -72.23 33.84 6.49
C ASP A 141 -71.88 35.34 6.72
N ASP A 142 -70.63 35.69 7.01
CA ASP A 142 -70.20 37.10 7.24
C ASP A 142 -69.70 37.80 5.96
N LEU A 143 -69.81 37.14 4.80
CA LEU A 143 -69.46 37.68 3.49
C LEU A 143 -70.56 38.54 2.84
N ASP A 144 -71.77 38.56 3.39
CA ASP A 144 -72.89 39.36 2.87
C ASP A 144 -72.62 40.89 2.96
N VAL A 145 -71.74 41.32 3.87
CA VAL A 145 -71.36 42.74 4.00
C VAL A 145 -70.46 43.19 2.83
N VAL A 146 -69.71 42.26 2.23
CA VAL A 146 -68.86 42.55 1.07
C VAL A 146 -69.68 42.59 -0.22
N GLU A 147 -70.80 41.86 -0.29
CA GLU A 147 -71.67 41.84 -1.47
C GLU A 147 -72.52 43.11 -1.63
N HIS A 148 -72.76 43.88 -0.56
CA HIS A 148 -73.59 45.10 -0.58
C HIS A 148 -72.84 46.41 -0.30
N LEU A 149 -71.50 46.38 -0.30
CA LEU A 149 -70.67 47.58 -0.16
C LEU A 149 -70.94 48.63 -1.26
N ASP A 150 -71.39 48.18 -2.44
CA ASP A 150 -71.80 49.05 -3.56
C ASP A 150 -73.14 49.78 -3.33
N GLU A 151 -74.00 49.32 -2.40
CA GLU A 151 -75.31 49.93 -2.11
C GLU A 151 -75.23 51.03 -1.06
N LEU A 152 -74.42 50.85 0.00
CA LEU A 152 -74.21 51.86 1.04
C LEU A 152 -73.48 53.11 0.52
N GLN A 153 -72.71 53.00 -0.57
CA GLN A 153 -72.05 54.13 -1.20
C GLN A 153 -73.01 55.03 -2.02
N LYS A 154 -74.26 54.59 -2.28
CA LYS A 154 -75.27 55.37 -3.03
C LYS A 154 -76.21 56.20 -2.15
N GLU A 155 -76.41 55.84 -0.87
CA GLU A 155 -77.25 56.61 0.07
C GLU A 155 -76.49 57.72 0.83
N GLY A 156 -75.15 57.71 0.78
CA GLY A 156 -74.30 58.76 1.34
C GLY A 156 -74.04 59.95 0.42
N ARG A 157 -75.03 60.39 -0.38
CA ARG A 157 -74.94 61.60 -1.22
C ARG A 157 -76.07 62.60 -0.90
N PRO A 158 -75.82 63.61 -0.06
CA PRO A 158 -76.33 64.95 -0.31
C PRO A 158 -75.55 65.64 -1.44
#